data_AF-A0A074MEL2-F1
#
_entry.id   AF-A0A074MEL2-F1
#
_cell.length_a   1.000
_cell.length_b   1.000
_cell.length_c   1.000
_cell.angle_alpha   90.00
_cell.angle_beta   90.00
_cell.angle_gamma   90.00
#
_symmetry.space_group_name_H-M   'P 1'
#
loop_
_entity.id
_entity.type
_entity.pdbx_description
1 polymer ?
#
loop_
_entity_poly.entity_id
_entity_poly.type
_entity_poly.pdbx_seq_one_letter_code
_entity_poly.pdbx_strand_id
1 'polypeptide(L)'
;MAKALEAEGYSVWWDRDLRAGEEFDNVIDKHIKQSKAIVVVWSNTSVKSNWVKEEAEDGVVENKLVPALIDEIIIPRGFRRIQAAELQDSSADPTKSKNWPVFLESIRTIAGEGDGVEAGAQEMAAFGLSSAAQGQAPTKDAKTDTPFWKRPIGMVAGALVVLIAGLLAIQLGGIGGASSNGRLAGVPEDKAIVLGIYPNESFGIQQSNGLKASLDGFPALMVQDLDAPISAMKERDAPKVIEDLRAFLAERNVVAIVGPSITEFTPQVLEVIKESGQRPAIVLTTAGSRADLGWRDSDLPIFRVGSGVDERARQFKELANRAIAQGIGVTFMIETVPGSDAKTYGELFFDRVTQELGEATLSNWQSDGKVTTRTFTRGQINDAFSTTEEKAILDENRLIVIMGLSNDFKDLAQGQFRMDQPERKAILASWNNSHHVKALLEMTALQTDRLIDMTDVFESASYTGEKPEEIAQFESLFGPISPRWRLEAVAFDSGVIVKQAASEIEGEITADALVAVLRSRSFNGVTGRIFFNSTGQNTGDAGGLQRFYNVSYDPSSKGWREVGNLSSLMR
;
A
#
# COMPACT_ATOMS: atom_id res chain seq x y z
N MET A 1 7.05 24.67 13.80
CA MET A 1 7.88 23.73 14.58
C MET A 1 9.14 23.36 13.80
N ALA A 2 9.06 22.64 12.66
CA ALA A 2 10.24 22.26 11.86
C ALA A 2 11.21 23.43 11.57
N LYS A 3 10.73 24.51 10.96
CA LYS A 3 11.53 25.74 10.72
C LYS A 3 12.18 26.35 11.96
N ALA A 4 11.55 26.19 13.13
CA ALA A 4 12.10 26.72 14.37
C ALA A 4 13.22 25.82 14.91
N LEU A 5 13.11 24.49 14.72
CA LEU A 5 14.19 23.55 15.03
C LEU A 5 15.37 23.70 14.05
N GLU A 6 15.10 23.96 12.77
CA GLU A 6 16.14 24.30 11.78
C GLU A 6 16.91 25.57 12.18
N ALA A 7 16.20 26.59 12.69
CA ALA A 7 16.82 27.82 13.18
C ALA A 7 17.71 27.60 14.43
N GLU A 8 17.48 26.53 15.18
CA GLU A 8 18.33 26.09 16.30
C GLU A 8 19.52 25.23 15.84
N GLY A 9 19.72 25.05 14.53
CA GLY A 9 20.87 24.35 13.95
C GLY A 9 20.67 22.85 13.73
N TYR A 10 19.45 22.33 13.88
CA TYR A 10 19.14 20.93 13.59
C TYR A 10 18.80 20.69 12.12
N SER A 11 19.18 19.54 11.60
CA SER A 11 18.58 19.01 10.37
C SER A 11 17.26 18.34 10.73
N VAL A 12 16.16 18.81 10.13
CA VAL A 12 14.81 18.31 10.44
C VAL A 12 14.26 17.64 9.21
N TRP A 13 13.82 16.39 9.37
CA TRP A 13 13.15 15.62 8.33
C TRP A 13 11.70 15.36 8.73
N TRP A 14 10.78 15.57 7.79
CA TRP A 14 9.34 15.27 7.93
C TRP A 14 8.72 15.13 6.53
N ASP A 15 7.59 14.44 6.45
CA ASP A 15 6.84 13.97 5.25
C ASP A 15 6.62 15.01 4.10
N ARG A 16 6.96 16.29 4.29
CA ARG A 16 6.93 17.31 3.22
C ARG A 16 8.15 17.33 2.30
N ASP A 17 9.22 16.61 2.62
CA ASP A 17 10.45 16.55 1.81
C ASP A 17 10.55 15.32 0.90
N LEU A 18 9.53 14.45 0.91
CA LEU A 18 9.45 13.28 0.03
C LEU A 18 9.20 13.73 -1.43
N ARG A 19 10.12 13.33 -2.32
CA ARG A 19 9.94 13.52 -3.77
C ARG A 19 9.02 12.42 -4.30
N ALA A 20 8.18 12.75 -5.28
CA ALA A 20 7.38 11.75 -5.98
C ALA A 20 8.30 10.70 -6.62
N GLY A 21 8.20 9.44 -6.18
CA GLY A 21 8.97 8.31 -6.72
C GLY A 21 9.89 7.58 -5.73
N GLU A 22 10.00 7.98 -4.46
CA GLU A 22 10.80 7.26 -3.45
C GLU A 22 9.97 6.25 -2.66
N GLU A 23 10.55 5.10 -2.31
CA GLU A 23 9.90 4.05 -1.51
C GLU A 23 9.70 4.52 -0.06
N PHE A 24 8.45 4.82 0.29
CA PHE A 24 8.02 5.43 1.56
C PHE A 24 8.56 4.72 2.81
N ASP A 25 8.48 3.40 2.88
CA ASP A 25 8.86 2.62 4.08
C ASP A 25 10.38 2.60 4.30
N ASN A 26 11.18 2.53 3.23
CA ASN A 26 12.65 2.47 3.32
C ASN A 26 13.27 3.82 3.71
N VAL A 27 12.64 4.92 3.30
CA VAL A 27 13.10 6.29 3.63
C VAL A 27 12.75 6.63 5.07
N ILE A 28 11.52 6.36 5.50
CA ILE A 28 11.06 6.64 6.87
C ILE A 28 11.87 5.82 7.90
N ASP A 29 12.00 4.50 7.72
CA ASP A 29 12.76 3.64 8.63
C ASP A 29 14.24 4.05 8.72
N LYS A 30 14.82 4.43 7.58
CA LYS A 30 16.21 4.92 7.52
C LYS A 30 16.35 6.23 8.29
N HIS A 31 15.43 7.17 8.11
CA HIS A 31 15.46 8.45 8.82
C HIS A 31 15.20 8.28 10.32
N ILE A 32 14.28 7.41 10.72
CA ILE A 32 14.04 7.07 12.12
C ILE A 32 15.31 6.52 12.77
N LYS A 33 15.99 5.55 12.13
CA LYS A 33 17.24 4.97 12.64
C LYS A 33 18.39 5.98 12.73
N GLN A 34 18.52 6.84 11.73
CA GLN A 34 19.61 7.83 11.64
C GLN A 34 19.36 9.08 12.48
N SER A 35 18.12 9.34 12.89
CA SER A 35 17.77 10.50 13.70
C SER A 35 18.38 10.40 15.10
N LYS A 36 18.89 11.54 15.59
CA LYS A 36 19.38 11.69 16.97
C LYS A 36 18.22 11.87 17.96
N ALA A 37 17.11 12.47 17.53
CA ALA A 37 15.87 12.61 18.29
C ALA A 37 14.66 12.44 17.36
N ILE A 38 13.56 11.92 17.90
CA ILE A 38 12.28 11.77 17.21
C ILE A 38 11.24 12.61 17.95
N VAL A 39 10.65 13.60 17.27
CA VAL A 39 9.62 14.45 17.86
C VAL A 39 8.25 13.92 17.42
N VAL A 40 7.46 13.40 18.36
CA VAL A 40 6.05 13.10 18.10
C VAL A 40 5.16 14.27 18.53
N VAL A 41 4.28 14.73 17.65
CA VAL A 41 3.33 15.81 17.94
C VAL A 41 1.94 15.21 18.17
N TRP A 42 1.51 15.19 19.42
CA TRP A 42 0.20 14.71 19.85
C TRP A 42 -0.88 15.77 19.63
N SER A 43 -1.84 15.44 18.77
CA SER A 43 -3.01 16.23 18.38
C SER A 43 -4.24 15.31 18.31
N ASN A 44 -5.42 15.88 18.14
CA ASN A 44 -6.67 15.13 17.91
C ASN A 44 -6.58 14.14 16.73
N THR A 45 -5.76 14.45 15.72
CA THR A 45 -5.55 13.62 14.55
C THR A 45 -4.48 12.55 14.80
N SER A 46 -3.34 12.93 15.36
CA SER A 46 -2.19 12.02 15.46
C SER A 46 -2.39 10.90 16.47
N VAL A 47 -3.19 11.12 17.53
CA VAL A 47 -3.55 10.04 18.48
C VAL A 47 -4.41 8.94 17.86
N LYS A 48 -5.04 9.20 16.70
CA LYS A 48 -5.83 8.20 15.95
C LYS A 48 -4.99 7.46 14.91
N SER A 49 -3.84 8.01 14.50
CA SER A 49 -2.93 7.38 13.53
C SER A 49 -2.17 6.24 14.18
N ASN A 50 -2.22 5.04 13.59
CA ASN A 50 -1.39 3.91 14.03
C ASN A 50 0.06 4.08 13.58
N TRP A 51 0.28 4.70 12.41
CA TRP A 51 1.61 5.04 11.91
C TRP A 51 2.37 5.96 12.88
N VAL A 52 1.75 7.06 13.31
CA VAL A 52 2.38 7.97 14.29
C VAL A 52 2.69 7.25 15.61
N LYS A 53 1.88 6.27 16.02
CA LYS A 53 2.15 5.47 17.22
C LYS A 53 3.30 4.50 16.99
N GLU A 54 3.41 3.90 15.82
CA GLU A 54 4.49 2.98 15.45
C GLU A 54 5.83 3.72 15.42
N GLU A 55 5.92 4.84 14.69
CA GLU A 55 7.13 5.70 14.66
C GLU A 55 7.48 6.26 16.06
N ALA A 56 6.47 6.61 16.85
CA ALA A 56 6.69 7.04 18.22
C ALA A 56 7.23 5.89 19.08
N GLU A 57 6.77 4.65 18.89
CA GLU A 57 7.27 3.48 19.61
C GLU A 57 8.72 3.19 19.24
N ASP A 58 9.13 3.36 17.99
CA ASP A 58 10.55 3.29 17.59
C ASP A 58 11.40 4.30 18.35
N GLY A 59 10.91 5.54 18.48
CA GLY A 59 11.54 6.54 19.33
C GLY A 59 11.62 6.14 20.80
N VAL A 60 10.66 5.38 21.31
CA VAL A 60 10.70 4.86 22.68
C VAL A 60 11.74 3.74 22.81
N VAL A 61 11.75 2.79 21.87
CA VAL A 61 12.69 1.66 21.86
C VAL A 61 14.14 2.15 21.84
N GLU A 62 14.42 3.17 21.03
CA GLU A 62 15.76 3.74 20.88
C GLU A 62 16.12 4.81 21.92
N ASN A 63 15.22 5.13 22.87
CA ASN A 63 15.36 6.23 23.84
C ASN A 63 15.60 7.61 23.21
N LYS A 64 14.96 7.88 22.06
CA LYS A 64 15.10 9.13 21.29
C LYS A 64 13.81 9.94 21.20
N LEU A 65 12.70 9.48 21.80
CA LEU A 65 11.40 10.15 21.70
C LEU A 65 11.33 11.44 22.53
N VAL A 66 10.93 12.53 21.88
CA VAL A 66 10.55 13.82 22.48
C VAL A 66 9.08 14.11 22.17
N PRO A 67 8.14 13.76 23.06
CA PRO A 67 6.72 14.01 22.79
C PRO A 67 6.34 15.47 23.04
N ALA A 68 5.57 16.06 22.14
CA ALA A 68 4.98 17.40 22.24
C ALA A 68 3.45 17.30 22.12
N LEU A 69 2.72 17.96 23.03
CA LEU A 69 1.27 17.92 23.11
C LEU A 69 0.70 19.29 22.70
N ILE A 70 -0.02 19.36 21.58
CA ILE A 70 -0.55 20.62 21.03
C ILE A 70 -2.07 20.76 21.16
N ASP A 71 -2.79 19.67 21.43
CA ASP A 71 -4.23 19.65 21.70
C ASP A 71 -4.51 19.00 23.06
N GLU A 72 -5.65 19.33 23.68
CA GLU A 72 -6.13 18.68 24.90
C GLU A 72 -6.61 17.24 24.60
N ILE A 73 -5.66 16.30 24.60
CA ILE A 73 -5.92 14.88 24.35
C ILE A 73 -5.37 13.98 25.45
N ILE A 74 -5.86 12.75 25.49
CA ILE A 74 -5.27 11.70 26.34
C ILE A 74 -4.20 10.97 25.53
N ILE A 75 -2.93 11.15 25.89
CA ILE A 75 -1.79 10.49 25.24
C ILE A 75 -2.01 8.96 25.22
N PRO A 76 -1.71 8.24 24.12
CA PRO A 76 -1.92 6.80 24.05
C PRO A 76 -1.14 6.05 25.14
N ARG A 77 -1.71 4.95 25.65
CA ARG A 77 -1.27 4.28 26.88
C ARG A 77 0.22 3.95 26.91
N GLY A 78 0.80 3.52 25.79
CA GLY A 78 2.23 3.21 25.66
C GLY A 78 3.14 4.40 25.97
N PHE A 79 2.73 5.62 25.61
CA PHE A 79 3.56 6.82 25.72
C PHE A 79 3.33 7.62 26.99
N ARG A 80 2.28 7.31 27.79
CA ARG A 80 1.96 8.04 29.04
C ARG A 80 3.07 8.00 30.10
N ARG A 81 4.00 7.05 29.98
CA ARG A 81 5.17 6.94 30.86
C ARG A 81 6.26 7.97 30.56
N ILE A 82 6.17 8.66 29.42
CA ILE A 82 7.11 9.68 28.96
C ILE A 82 6.42 11.04 29.07
N GLN A 83 7.05 11.98 29.76
CA GLN A 83 6.51 13.32 29.92
C GLN A 83 6.52 14.06 28.57
N ALA A 84 5.35 14.55 28.14
CA ALA A 84 5.23 15.37 26.94
C ALA A 84 5.41 16.85 27.26
N ALA A 85 6.04 17.59 26.35
CA ALA A 85 6.06 19.05 26.39
C ALA A 85 4.66 19.58 26.06
N GLU A 86 4.04 20.26 27.01
CA GLU A 86 2.71 20.84 26.83
C GLU A 86 2.80 22.17 26.08
N LEU A 87 2.40 22.20 24.81
CA LEU A 87 2.46 23.39 23.93
C LEU A 87 1.07 23.92 23.51
N GLN A 88 0.04 23.40 24.15
CA GLN A 88 -1.39 23.62 23.87
C GLN A 88 -1.86 25.05 24.19
N ASP A 89 -1.09 25.80 24.99
CA ASP A 89 -1.31 27.24 25.23
C ASP A 89 -1.09 28.11 23.99
N SER A 90 -0.52 27.56 22.92
CA SER A 90 -0.39 28.21 21.61
C SER A 90 -0.49 27.18 20.48
N SER A 91 -1.56 26.38 20.45
CA SER A 91 -1.75 25.28 19.49
C SER A 91 -1.56 25.67 18.00
N ALA A 92 -2.02 26.86 17.59
CA ALA A 92 -1.87 27.37 16.24
C ALA A 92 -0.43 27.76 15.85
N ASP A 93 0.41 28.09 16.83
CA ASP A 93 1.83 28.37 16.66
C ASP A 93 2.60 27.94 17.92
N PRO A 94 2.94 26.63 18.03
CA PRO A 94 3.56 26.08 19.24
C PRO A 94 4.89 26.73 19.63
N THR A 95 5.52 27.46 18.70
CA THR A 95 6.77 28.21 18.94
C THR A 95 6.59 29.39 19.90
N LYS A 96 5.35 29.82 20.11
CA LYS A 96 4.98 30.90 21.05
C LYS A 96 4.55 30.40 22.42
N SER A 97 4.49 29.08 22.62
CA SER A 97 4.17 28.49 23.92
C SER A 97 5.19 28.91 24.98
N LYS A 98 4.73 29.14 26.21
CA LYS A 98 5.62 29.38 27.36
C LYS A 98 6.58 28.21 27.63
N ASN A 99 6.20 27.00 27.20
CA ASN A 99 6.96 25.77 27.41
C ASN A 99 7.89 25.45 26.22
N TRP A 100 7.89 26.27 25.16
CA TRP A 100 8.76 26.11 24.01
C TRP A 100 10.26 26.02 24.37
N PRO A 101 10.81 26.86 25.28
CA PRO A 101 12.23 26.74 25.67
C PRO A 101 12.56 25.39 26.34
N VAL A 102 11.64 24.84 27.14
CA VAL A 102 11.82 23.55 27.82
C VAL A 102 11.76 22.39 26.81
N PHE A 103 10.90 22.51 25.80
CA PHE A 103 10.85 21.59 24.68
C PHE A 103 12.18 21.58 23.88
N LEU A 104 12.73 22.75 23.58
CA LEU A 104 14.05 22.85 22.92
C LEU A 104 15.17 22.24 23.76
N GLU A 105 15.17 22.45 25.08
CA GLU A 105 16.16 21.87 25.98
C GLU A 105 16.08 20.33 26.02
N SER A 106 14.87 19.78 25.94
CA SER A 106 14.66 18.32 25.84
C SER A 106 15.25 17.74 24.56
N ILE A 107 15.11 18.46 23.44
CA ILE A 107 15.75 18.09 22.17
C ILE A 107 17.27 18.20 22.28
N ARG A 108 17.82 19.26 22.87
CA ARG A 108 19.27 19.41 23.08
C ARG A 108 19.86 18.30 23.92
N THR A 109 19.13 17.84 24.95
CA THR A 109 19.57 16.75 25.82
C THR A 109 19.65 15.42 25.07
N ILE A 110 18.73 15.16 24.14
CA ILE A 110 18.65 13.89 23.40
C ILE A 110 19.51 13.92 22.13
N ALA A 111 19.49 15.03 21.37
CA ALA A 111 20.16 15.16 20.09
C ALA A 111 21.54 15.85 20.13
N GLY A 112 21.91 16.48 21.24
CA GLY A 112 23.06 17.38 21.34
C GLY A 112 22.77 18.79 20.83
N GLU A 113 23.77 19.68 20.84
CA GLU A 113 23.67 21.00 20.21
C GLU A 113 23.52 20.87 18.68
N GLY A 114 22.84 21.82 18.05
CA GLY A 114 22.72 21.85 16.60
C GLY A 114 24.07 22.15 15.94
N ASP A 115 24.52 21.29 15.02
CA ASP A 115 25.83 21.38 14.35
C ASP A 115 25.89 22.49 13.27
N GLY A 116 24.84 23.31 13.16
CA GLY A 116 24.73 24.41 12.19
C GLY A 116 24.24 23.95 10.82
N VAL A 117 23.56 24.85 10.12
CA VAL A 117 22.83 24.56 8.86
C VAL A 117 23.75 24.00 7.74
N GLU A 118 25.04 24.36 7.73
CA GLU A 118 25.99 23.93 6.69
C GLU A 118 26.47 22.47 6.85
N ALA A 119 26.63 21.97 8.07
CA ALA A 119 27.04 20.59 8.33
C ALA A 119 25.91 19.60 8.02
N GLY A 120 24.68 19.95 8.40
CA GLY A 120 23.46 19.20 8.09
C GLY A 120 23.19 19.09 6.59
N ALA A 121 23.42 20.18 5.84
CA ALA A 121 23.26 20.19 4.39
C ALA A 121 24.29 19.29 3.66
N GLN A 122 25.52 19.17 4.18
CA GLN A 122 26.54 18.26 3.63
C GLN A 122 26.22 16.79 3.92
N GLU A 123 25.72 16.46 5.12
CA GLU A 123 25.27 15.11 5.45
C GLU A 123 24.07 14.72 4.59
N MET A 124 23.05 15.57 4.47
CA MET A 124 21.90 15.34 3.60
C MET A 124 22.28 15.19 2.11
N ALA A 125 23.25 15.98 1.62
CA ALA A 125 23.76 15.86 0.25
C ALA A 125 24.52 14.54 0.02
N ALA A 126 25.28 14.06 1.01
CA ALA A 126 25.95 12.75 0.96
C ALA A 126 24.95 11.58 0.95
N PHE A 127 23.72 11.79 1.43
CA PHE A 127 22.61 10.85 1.37
C PHE A 127 21.73 10.98 0.12
N GLY A 128 22.15 11.75 -0.90
CA GLY A 128 21.43 11.88 -2.18
C GLY A 128 20.29 12.90 -2.16
N LEU A 129 20.11 13.64 -1.07
CA LEU A 129 19.10 14.69 -0.96
C LEU A 129 19.73 16.03 -1.36
N SER A 130 19.49 16.47 -2.60
CA SER A 130 19.84 17.84 -2.98
C SER A 130 18.83 18.81 -2.35
N SER A 131 19.28 19.53 -1.31
CA SER A 131 18.73 20.82 -0.94
C SER A 131 19.35 21.88 -1.85
N ALA A 132 18.61 22.26 -2.90
CA ALA A 132 18.73 23.59 -3.52
C ALA A 132 17.61 23.82 -4.53
N ALA A 133 16.50 24.39 -4.06
CA ALA A 133 15.81 25.40 -4.85
C ALA A 133 16.73 26.64 -4.88
N GLN A 134 17.59 26.75 -5.89
CA GLN A 134 18.30 28.01 -6.17
C GLN A 134 17.63 28.73 -7.33
N GLY A 135 16.64 29.56 -6.99
CA GLY A 135 16.36 30.76 -7.76
C GLY A 135 17.53 31.72 -7.55
N GLN A 136 18.27 32.02 -8.62
CA GLN A 136 19.28 33.08 -8.62
C GLN A 136 18.63 34.43 -8.30
N ALA A 137 19.14 35.13 -7.29
CA ALA A 137 18.98 36.56 -7.14
C ALA A 137 20.37 37.21 -7.06
N PRO A 138 20.53 38.47 -7.53
CA PRO A 138 21.81 39.00 -7.93
C PRO A 138 22.66 39.46 -6.74
N THR A 139 23.96 39.27 -6.89
CA THR A 139 25.03 39.73 -6.01
C THR A 139 24.98 41.25 -5.76
N LYS A 140 25.23 41.69 -4.52
CA LYS A 140 26.08 42.85 -4.22
C LYS A 140 26.45 42.93 -2.73
N ASP A 141 27.73 43.25 -2.52
CA ASP A 141 28.45 43.36 -1.26
C ASP A 141 27.92 44.44 -0.30
N ALA A 142 28.22 44.23 0.97
CA ALA A 142 27.92 45.09 2.10
C ALA A 142 28.77 46.38 2.14
N LYS A 143 28.16 47.49 2.62
CA LYS A 143 28.66 48.35 3.72
C LYS A 143 27.66 49.47 4.08
N THR A 144 27.75 49.87 5.34
CA THR A 144 26.93 50.75 6.20
C THR A 144 26.85 52.23 5.79
N ASP A 145 25.67 52.88 5.91
CA ASP A 145 25.35 54.01 6.82
C ASP A 145 24.06 54.79 6.46
N THR A 146 23.34 55.23 7.49
CA THR A 146 22.00 55.89 7.60
C THR A 146 21.96 57.38 7.11
N PRO A 147 20.80 58.11 7.06
CA PRO A 147 19.86 58.12 5.92
C PRO A 147 19.55 59.55 5.38
N PHE A 148 19.18 59.65 4.10
CA PHE A 148 18.96 60.91 3.36
C PHE A 148 17.46 61.30 3.34
N TRP A 149 16.89 61.70 4.48
CA TRP A 149 15.52 62.27 4.56
C TRP A 149 15.47 63.74 4.11
N LYS A 150 16.34 64.13 3.17
CA LYS A 150 16.44 65.48 2.64
C LYS A 150 16.24 65.46 1.13
N ARG A 151 14.98 65.56 0.70
CA ARG A 151 14.46 66.58 -0.24
C ARG A 151 13.57 66.05 -1.39
N PRO A 152 12.67 66.92 -1.91
CA PRO A 152 11.29 66.54 -2.20
C PRO A 152 10.86 66.67 -3.69
N ILE A 153 9.69 66.10 -3.97
CA ILE A 153 8.61 66.47 -4.93
C ILE A 153 8.97 66.78 -6.39
N GLY A 154 8.30 66.03 -7.30
CA GLY A 154 8.06 66.43 -8.69
C GLY A 154 7.18 65.41 -9.42
N MET A 155 5.86 65.62 -9.42
CA MET A 155 4.83 64.86 -10.14
C MET A 155 5.03 64.88 -11.67
N VAL A 156 4.51 63.83 -12.36
CA VAL A 156 3.53 63.83 -13.49
C VAL A 156 3.53 62.39 -14.04
N ALA A 157 2.62 61.50 -13.64
CA ALA A 157 1.25 61.29 -14.14
C ALA A 157 1.16 60.79 -15.60
N GLY A 158 0.79 59.52 -15.77
CA GLY A 158 0.20 59.02 -17.02
C GLY A 158 0.57 57.60 -17.46
N ALA A 159 0.22 56.55 -16.68
CA ALA A 159 0.09 55.16 -17.20
C ALA A 159 -0.48 54.11 -16.21
N LEU A 160 -1.26 54.49 -15.17
CA LEU A 160 -1.71 53.51 -14.16
C LEU A 160 -3.22 53.51 -13.86
N VAL A 161 -4.04 54.03 -14.77
CA VAL A 161 -5.51 54.04 -14.63
C VAL A 161 -6.21 53.00 -15.54
N VAL A 162 -5.49 52.35 -16.46
CA VAL A 162 -6.09 51.29 -17.33
C VAL A 162 -5.95 49.88 -16.73
N LEU A 163 -5.03 49.64 -15.80
CA LEU A 163 -4.83 48.29 -15.22
C LEU A 163 -5.76 47.97 -14.03
N ILE A 164 -6.38 48.98 -13.40
CA ILE A 164 -7.26 48.76 -12.24
C ILE A 164 -8.72 48.50 -12.66
N ALA A 165 -9.12 48.88 -13.88
CA ALA A 165 -10.44 48.55 -14.42
C ALA A 165 -10.53 47.11 -14.99
N GLY A 166 -9.40 46.51 -15.40
CA GLY A 166 -9.36 45.12 -15.88
C GLY A 166 -9.47 44.06 -14.79
N LEU A 167 -9.11 44.40 -13.54
CA LEU A 167 -9.10 43.47 -12.41
C LEU A 167 -10.43 43.39 -11.65
N LEU A 168 -11.36 44.32 -11.89
CA LEU A 168 -12.67 44.35 -11.21
C LEU A 168 -13.85 43.83 -12.06
N ALA A 169 -13.63 43.54 -13.34
CA ALA A 169 -14.65 42.99 -14.24
C ALA A 169 -14.72 41.45 -14.27
N ILE A 170 -13.82 40.74 -13.58
CA ILE A 170 -13.78 39.26 -13.60
C ILE A 170 -14.68 38.63 -12.51
N GLN A 171 -15.23 39.42 -11.57
CA GLN A 171 -16.05 38.88 -10.48
C GLN A 171 -17.58 38.96 -10.66
N LEU A 172 -18.13 39.47 -11.77
CA LEU A 172 -19.58 39.49 -11.96
C LEU A 172 -19.99 39.13 -13.40
N GLY A 173 -19.93 37.82 -13.69
CA GLY A 173 -20.89 37.05 -14.50
C GLY A 173 -21.03 37.35 -16.00
N GLY A 174 -20.69 36.36 -16.85
CA GLY A 174 -21.30 36.27 -18.18
C GLY A 174 -20.66 35.33 -19.22
N ILE A 175 -20.99 34.03 -19.13
CA ILE A 175 -21.23 33.10 -20.26
C ILE A 175 -20.02 32.73 -21.14
N GLY A 176 -19.45 31.53 -20.91
CA GLY A 176 -18.74 30.75 -21.94
C GLY A 176 -17.46 30.05 -21.46
N GLY A 177 -17.53 28.73 -21.26
CA GLY A 177 -16.36 27.84 -21.17
C GLY A 177 -15.87 27.57 -19.75
N ALA A 178 -16.25 26.42 -19.17
CA ALA A 178 -15.59 25.88 -18.00
C ALA A 178 -14.18 25.41 -18.39
N SER A 179 -13.14 26.10 -17.93
CA SER A 179 -11.77 25.60 -17.97
C SER A 179 -11.43 24.93 -16.63
N SER A 180 -11.05 23.66 -16.73
CA SER A 180 -10.48 22.81 -15.70
C SER A 180 -9.27 23.48 -15.05
N ASN A 181 -9.31 23.82 -13.76
CA ASN A 181 -8.11 24.09 -12.97
C ASN A 181 -8.38 23.94 -11.47
N GLY A 182 -7.91 22.82 -10.91
CA GLY A 182 -7.86 22.62 -9.46
C GLY A 182 -7.33 21.24 -9.05
N ARG A 183 -7.86 20.15 -9.62
CA ARG A 183 -7.54 18.77 -9.17
C ARG A 183 -6.41 18.08 -9.94
N LEU A 184 -6.36 18.25 -11.26
CA LEU A 184 -5.39 17.58 -12.12
C LEU A 184 -4.22 18.49 -12.53
N ALA A 185 -3.97 19.54 -11.75
CA ALA A 185 -2.89 20.47 -12.02
C ALA A 185 -1.53 19.73 -11.97
N GLY A 186 -0.73 19.88 -13.03
CA GLY A 186 0.58 19.22 -13.16
C GLY A 186 0.56 17.85 -13.82
N VAL A 187 -0.61 17.27 -14.12
CA VAL A 187 -0.72 16.06 -14.94
C VAL A 187 -0.53 16.45 -16.42
N PRO A 188 0.49 15.92 -17.13
CA PRO A 188 0.74 16.20 -18.54
C PRO A 188 -0.48 15.87 -19.41
N GLU A 189 -0.79 16.72 -20.40
CA GLU A 189 -1.92 16.53 -21.31
C GLU A 189 -1.60 15.58 -22.47
N ASP A 190 -0.32 15.41 -22.80
CA ASP A 190 0.18 14.63 -23.93
C ASP A 190 0.38 13.14 -23.61
N LYS A 191 0.20 12.75 -22.34
CA LYS A 191 0.39 11.36 -21.88
C LYS A 191 -0.93 10.64 -21.72
N ALA A 192 -0.95 9.38 -22.16
CA ALA A 192 -2.01 8.45 -21.80
C ALA A 192 -1.85 8.03 -20.32
N ILE A 193 -2.96 7.97 -19.60
CA ILE A 193 -2.98 7.75 -18.15
C ILE A 193 -3.30 6.29 -17.84
N VAL A 194 -2.50 5.70 -16.95
CA VAL A 194 -2.76 4.44 -16.28
C VAL A 194 -3.05 4.74 -14.81
N LEU A 195 -4.26 4.46 -14.35
CA LEU A 195 -4.62 4.68 -12.95
C LEU A 195 -4.33 3.44 -12.11
N GLY A 196 -3.60 3.58 -11.01
CA GLY A 196 -3.51 2.59 -9.95
C GLY A 196 -4.58 2.85 -8.89
N ILE A 197 -5.35 1.86 -8.44
CA ILE A 197 -6.33 2.05 -7.36
C ILE A 197 -6.06 1.05 -6.23
N TYR A 198 -5.33 1.50 -5.22
CA TYR A 198 -4.78 0.68 -4.15
C TYR A 198 -4.94 1.35 -2.79
N PRO A 199 -4.89 0.60 -1.69
CA PRO A 199 -4.65 1.22 -0.40
C PRO A 199 -3.27 1.89 -0.35
N ASN A 200 -3.13 2.96 0.44
CA ASN A 200 -1.85 3.64 0.62
C ASN A 200 -0.94 3.00 1.68
N GLU A 201 -1.24 1.77 2.09
CA GLU A 201 -0.55 1.04 3.16
C GLU A 201 -0.50 -0.48 2.85
N SER A 202 0.39 -1.20 3.54
CA SER A 202 0.52 -2.67 3.48
C SER A 202 0.65 -3.19 2.03
N PHE A 203 -0.19 -4.16 1.63
CA PHE A 203 -0.15 -4.76 0.29
C PHE A 203 -0.41 -3.76 -0.85
N GLY A 204 -1.05 -2.62 -0.57
CA GLY A 204 -1.29 -1.59 -1.57
C GLY A 204 -0.01 -0.88 -2.03
N ILE A 205 0.95 -0.69 -1.11
CA ILE A 205 2.30 -0.17 -1.43
C ILE A 205 3.01 -1.14 -2.39
N GLN A 206 2.95 -2.44 -2.11
CA GLN A 206 3.57 -3.48 -2.96
C GLN A 206 3.00 -3.48 -4.38
N GLN A 207 1.68 -3.31 -4.51
CA GLN A 207 1.02 -3.23 -5.81
C GLN A 207 1.35 -1.94 -6.57
N SER A 208 1.37 -0.79 -5.88
CA SER A 208 1.80 0.49 -6.45
C SER A 208 3.24 0.41 -6.97
N ASN A 209 4.17 -0.12 -6.16
CA ASN A 209 5.58 -0.26 -6.54
C ASN A 209 5.74 -1.17 -7.75
N GLY A 210 5.07 -2.32 -7.78
CA GLY A 210 5.08 -3.23 -8.93
C GLY A 210 4.57 -2.55 -10.21
N LEU A 211 3.43 -1.87 -10.15
CA LEU A 211 2.86 -1.16 -11.31
C LEU A 211 3.81 -0.06 -11.82
N LYS A 212 4.27 0.83 -10.94
CA LYS A 212 5.16 1.93 -11.31
C LYS A 212 6.45 1.42 -11.92
N ALA A 213 7.08 0.42 -11.30
CA ALA A 213 8.30 -0.19 -11.80
C ALA A 213 8.14 -0.75 -13.22
N SER A 214 7.00 -1.37 -13.54
CA SER A 214 6.78 -1.94 -14.88
C SER A 214 6.66 -0.92 -16.00
N LEU A 215 6.23 0.30 -15.67
CA LEU A 215 5.98 1.41 -16.60
C LEU A 215 7.06 2.49 -16.51
N ASP A 216 8.04 2.32 -15.62
CA ASP A 216 9.15 3.24 -15.48
C ASP A 216 9.92 3.38 -16.80
N GLY A 217 10.28 4.62 -17.13
CA GLY A 217 10.96 4.96 -18.39
C GLY A 217 10.11 4.84 -19.66
N PHE A 218 8.84 4.41 -19.61
CA PHE A 218 7.97 4.35 -20.80
C PHE A 218 7.34 5.73 -21.08
N PRO A 219 7.82 6.48 -22.09
CA PRO A 219 7.56 7.92 -22.17
C PRO A 219 6.09 8.28 -22.44
N ALA A 220 5.36 7.40 -23.14
CA ALA A 220 4.01 7.66 -23.61
C ALA A 220 2.91 7.41 -22.56
N LEU A 221 3.24 6.73 -21.46
CA LEU A 221 2.31 6.46 -20.37
C LEU A 221 2.72 7.20 -19.10
N MET A 222 1.72 7.56 -18.29
CA MET A 222 1.92 8.04 -16.93
C MET A 222 1.08 7.21 -15.98
N VAL A 223 1.71 6.72 -14.90
CA VAL A 223 1.00 6.10 -13.79
C VAL A 223 0.57 7.16 -12.80
N GLN A 224 -0.70 7.13 -12.41
CA GLN A 224 -1.21 7.91 -11.28
C GLN A 224 -1.95 7.00 -10.32
N ASP A 225 -1.52 6.97 -9.07
CA ASP A 225 -2.26 6.25 -8.04
C ASP A 225 -3.40 7.11 -7.49
N LEU A 226 -4.54 6.46 -7.26
CA LEU A 226 -5.67 6.94 -6.49
C LEU A 226 -5.78 6.05 -5.26
N ASP A 227 -5.29 6.55 -4.13
CA ASP A 227 -5.14 5.78 -2.91
C ASP A 227 -5.91 6.35 -1.72
N ALA A 228 -6.13 5.50 -0.73
CA ALA A 228 -6.75 5.81 0.55
C ALA A 228 -6.38 4.73 1.58
N PRO A 229 -6.58 4.97 2.89
CA PRO A 229 -6.40 3.92 3.90
C PRO A 229 -7.25 2.68 3.63
N ILE A 230 -6.77 1.49 4.03
CA ILE A 230 -7.49 0.21 3.84
C ILE A 230 -8.87 0.28 4.48
N SER A 231 -8.97 0.84 5.69
CA SER A 231 -10.22 0.97 6.43
C SER A 231 -11.26 1.77 5.65
N ALA A 232 -10.89 2.95 5.17
CA ALA A 232 -11.72 3.82 4.34
C ALA A 232 -12.23 3.10 3.08
N MET A 233 -11.35 2.40 2.36
CA MET A 233 -11.76 1.63 1.19
C MET A 233 -12.70 0.46 1.54
N LYS A 234 -12.40 -0.31 2.59
CA LYS A 234 -13.27 -1.44 3.04
C LYS A 234 -14.65 -0.97 3.50
N GLU A 235 -14.73 0.22 4.10
CA GLU A 235 -15.97 0.88 4.52
C GLU A 235 -16.70 1.61 3.36
N ARG A 236 -16.09 1.63 2.16
CA ARG A 236 -16.57 2.38 1.00
C ARG A 236 -16.65 3.90 1.24
N ASP A 237 -15.82 4.40 2.14
CA ASP A 237 -15.70 5.81 2.52
C ASP A 237 -14.34 6.38 2.07
N ALA A 238 -14.09 6.31 0.76
CA ALA A 238 -12.91 6.92 0.13
C ALA A 238 -13.34 7.98 -0.91
N PRO A 239 -14.00 9.07 -0.49
CA PRO A 239 -14.59 10.04 -1.41
C PRO A 239 -13.56 10.68 -2.34
N LYS A 240 -12.34 10.94 -1.85
CA LYS A 240 -11.25 11.50 -2.66
C LYS A 240 -10.89 10.60 -3.85
N VAL A 241 -10.79 9.29 -3.65
CA VAL A 241 -10.49 8.32 -4.72
C VAL A 241 -11.57 8.36 -5.80
N ILE A 242 -12.84 8.39 -5.39
CA ILE A 242 -13.99 8.45 -6.31
C ILE A 242 -14.02 9.78 -7.07
N GLU A 243 -13.77 10.87 -6.37
CA GLU A 243 -13.74 12.22 -6.93
C GLU A 243 -12.61 12.42 -7.94
N ASP A 244 -11.41 11.93 -7.63
CA ASP A 244 -10.27 12.00 -8.53
C ASP A 244 -10.47 11.06 -9.72
N LEU A 245 -11.00 9.85 -9.52
CA LEU A 245 -11.36 8.93 -10.60
C LEU A 245 -12.32 9.60 -11.59
N ARG A 246 -13.38 10.25 -11.09
CA ARG A 246 -14.33 11.00 -11.95
C ARG A 246 -13.64 12.12 -12.72
N ALA A 247 -12.74 12.86 -12.08
CA ALA A 247 -11.98 13.93 -12.74
C ALA A 247 -11.08 13.37 -13.85
N PHE A 248 -10.32 12.31 -13.59
CA PHE A 248 -9.45 11.69 -14.59
C PHE A 248 -10.24 11.15 -15.78
N LEU A 249 -11.34 10.43 -15.55
CA LEU A 249 -12.18 9.89 -16.62
C LEU A 249 -12.85 10.99 -17.46
N ALA A 250 -13.09 12.17 -16.89
CA ALA A 250 -13.70 13.29 -17.60
C ALA A 250 -12.69 14.16 -18.36
N GLU A 251 -11.48 14.33 -17.83
CA GLU A 251 -10.52 15.36 -18.27
C GLU A 251 -9.23 14.79 -18.87
N ARG A 252 -8.99 13.48 -18.82
CA ARG A 252 -7.74 12.86 -19.28
C ARG A 252 -7.99 11.59 -20.10
N ASN A 253 -7.01 11.26 -20.94
CA ASN A 253 -6.99 10.02 -21.72
C ASN A 253 -6.61 8.83 -20.82
N VAL A 254 -7.55 8.34 -20.02
CA VAL A 254 -7.36 7.13 -19.20
C VAL A 254 -7.47 5.90 -20.10
N VAL A 255 -6.36 5.21 -20.34
CA VAL A 255 -6.30 4.04 -21.22
C VAL A 255 -6.40 2.72 -20.45
N ALA A 256 -5.95 2.72 -19.19
CA ALA A 256 -6.01 1.56 -18.31
C ALA A 256 -6.21 1.96 -16.85
N ILE A 257 -6.82 1.05 -16.10
CA ILE A 257 -6.95 1.11 -14.64
C ILE A 257 -6.45 -0.24 -14.11
N VAL A 258 -5.43 -0.22 -13.27
CA VAL A 258 -4.92 -1.40 -12.56
C VAL A 258 -5.41 -1.31 -11.11
N GLY A 259 -6.23 -2.26 -10.72
CA GLY A 259 -7.08 -2.17 -9.54
C GLY A 259 -8.58 -2.15 -9.89
N PRO A 260 -9.45 -1.93 -8.89
CA PRO A 260 -9.13 -1.77 -7.47
C PRO A 260 -8.67 -3.05 -6.78
N SER A 261 -7.94 -2.90 -5.67
CA SER A 261 -7.51 -4.05 -4.86
C SER A 261 -8.51 -4.49 -3.80
N ILE A 262 -9.30 -3.57 -3.23
CA ILE A 262 -10.25 -3.88 -2.17
C ILE A 262 -11.55 -4.40 -2.77
N THR A 263 -11.91 -5.65 -2.42
CA THR A 263 -13.10 -6.34 -2.93
C THR A 263 -14.38 -5.56 -2.62
N GLU A 264 -14.51 -5.05 -1.40
CA GLU A 264 -15.69 -4.32 -0.94
C GLU A 264 -15.86 -2.98 -1.66
N PHE A 265 -14.77 -2.35 -2.10
CA PHE A 265 -14.75 -1.05 -2.79
C PHE A 265 -14.93 -1.18 -4.30
N THR A 266 -14.54 -2.33 -4.87
CA THR A 266 -14.50 -2.55 -6.32
C THR A 266 -15.83 -2.24 -7.03
N PRO A 267 -17.01 -2.68 -6.54
CA PRO A 267 -18.28 -2.39 -7.20
C PRO A 267 -18.54 -0.88 -7.39
N GLN A 268 -18.18 -0.05 -6.40
CA GLN A 268 -18.36 1.39 -6.47
C GLN A 268 -17.48 2.02 -7.56
N VAL A 269 -16.24 1.56 -7.70
CA VAL A 269 -15.32 2.03 -8.74
C VAL A 269 -15.79 1.61 -10.13
N LEU A 270 -16.21 0.35 -10.29
CA LEU A 270 -16.73 -0.13 -11.57
C LEU A 270 -17.97 0.65 -12.01
N GLU A 271 -18.86 0.99 -11.08
CA GLU A 271 -20.03 1.81 -11.38
C GLU A 271 -19.63 3.23 -11.84
N VAL A 272 -18.66 3.88 -11.19
CA VAL A 272 -18.14 5.19 -11.62
C VAL A 272 -17.56 5.14 -13.04
N ILE A 273 -16.78 4.10 -13.35
CA ILE A 273 -16.23 3.92 -14.70
C ILE A 273 -17.35 3.72 -15.71
N LYS A 274 -18.35 2.89 -15.39
CA LYS A 274 -19.51 2.65 -16.24
C LYS A 274 -20.31 3.94 -16.51
N GLU A 275 -20.62 4.69 -15.46
CA GLU A 275 -21.33 5.99 -15.51
C GLU A 275 -20.59 7.02 -16.35
N SER A 276 -19.26 7.01 -16.36
CA SER A 276 -18.45 7.94 -17.16
C SER A 276 -18.61 7.76 -18.67
N GLY A 277 -19.11 6.60 -19.12
CA GLY A 277 -19.14 6.23 -20.54
C GLY A 277 -17.79 5.79 -21.12
N GLN A 278 -16.68 6.00 -20.41
CA GLN A 278 -15.35 5.54 -20.84
C GLN A 278 -15.21 4.02 -20.70
N ARG A 279 -14.30 3.42 -21.48
CA ARG A 279 -14.02 1.97 -21.47
C ARG A 279 -12.52 1.67 -21.40
N PRO A 280 -11.77 2.21 -20.40
CA PRO A 280 -10.37 1.85 -20.21
C PRO A 280 -10.22 0.37 -19.90
N ALA A 281 -9.08 -0.23 -20.24
CA ALA A 281 -8.78 -1.60 -19.81
C ALA A 281 -8.73 -1.68 -18.27
N ILE A 282 -9.58 -2.50 -17.64
CA ILE A 282 -9.65 -2.63 -16.18
C ILE A 282 -8.93 -3.92 -15.78
N VAL A 283 -7.69 -3.82 -15.32
CA VAL A 283 -6.91 -4.98 -14.85
C VAL A 283 -7.09 -5.12 -13.35
N LEU A 284 -8.03 -5.98 -12.94
CA LEU A 284 -8.40 -6.17 -11.54
C LEU A 284 -7.25 -6.79 -10.73
N THR A 285 -6.95 -6.17 -9.59
CA THR A 285 -6.05 -6.72 -8.57
C THR A 285 -6.82 -7.27 -7.36
N THR A 286 -8.09 -6.91 -7.19
CA THR A 286 -8.98 -7.55 -6.22
C THR A 286 -9.11 -9.05 -6.49
N ALA A 287 -9.16 -9.82 -5.41
CA ALA A 287 -9.43 -11.25 -5.45
C ALA A 287 -10.93 -11.59 -5.59
N GLY A 288 -11.84 -10.60 -5.61
CA GLY A 288 -13.30 -10.80 -5.66
C GLY A 288 -13.76 -11.82 -6.71
N SER A 289 -14.82 -12.56 -6.42
CA SER A 289 -15.34 -13.57 -7.34
C SER A 289 -15.92 -12.91 -8.59
N ARG A 290 -15.95 -13.66 -9.71
CA ARG A 290 -16.56 -13.12 -10.93
C ARG A 290 -18.04 -12.83 -10.77
N ALA A 291 -18.73 -13.62 -9.93
CA ALA A 291 -20.14 -13.45 -9.66
C ALA A 291 -20.41 -12.17 -8.87
N ASP A 292 -19.67 -11.94 -7.77
CA ASP A 292 -19.87 -10.77 -6.89
C ASP A 292 -19.51 -9.46 -7.59
N LEU A 293 -18.59 -9.51 -8.55
CA LEU A 293 -18.19 -8.36 -9.35
C LEU A 293 -19.09 -8.11 -10.57
N GLY A 294 -20.10 -8.96 -10.81
CA GLY A 294 -20.92 -8.89 -12.03
C GLY A 294 -20.09 -9.01 -13.31
N TRP A 295 -18.91 -9.64 -13.25
CA TRP A 295 -17.91 -9.59 -14.32
C TRP A 295 -18.49 -10.11 -15.63
N ARG A 296 -19.14 -11.28 -15.60
CA ARG A 296 -19.66 -11.92 -16.82
C ARG A 296 -20.72 -11.11 -17.56
N ASP A 297 -21.47 -10.30 -16.83
CA ASP A 297 -22.58 -9.51 -17.37
C ASP A 297 -22.19 -8.05 -17.62
N SER A 298 -20.94 -7.68 -17.31
CA SER A 298 -20.40 -6.34 -17.48
C SER A 298 -20.00 -6.08 -18.94
N ASP A 299 -20.33 -4.89 -19.43
CA ASP A 299 -19.87 -4.35 -20.71
C ASP A 299 -18.50 -3.64 -20.60
N LEU A 300 -17.95 -3.53 -19.38
CA LEU A 300 -16.61 -3.00 -19.16
C LEU A 300 -15.54 -4.01 -19.61
N PRO A 301 -14.41 -3.55 -20.18
CA PRO A 301 -13.32 -4.43 -20.58
C PRO A 301 -12.47 -4.81 -19.35
N ILE A 302 -12.95 -5.82 -18.63
CA ILE A 302 -12.34 -6.33 -17.40
C ILE A 302 -11.35 -7.46 -17.72
N PHE A 303 -10.18 -7.38 -17.10
CA PHE A 303 -9.09 -8.35 -17.17
C PHE A 303 -8.57 -8.72 -15.78
N ARG A 304 -7.94 -9.88 -15.63
CA ARG A 304 -7.19 -10.24 -14.40
C ARG A 304 -5.99 -11.09 -14.72
N VAL A 305 -4.80 -10.64 -14.31
CA VAL A 305 -3.53 -11.37 -14.44
C VAL A 305 -3.43 -12.49 -13.39
N GLY A 306 -3.61 -12.14 -12.12
CA GLY A 306 -3.52 -13.08 -10.99
C GLY A 306 -4.76 -13.95 -10.80
N SER A 307 -4.76 -14.70 -9.71
CA SER A 307 -5.91 -15.51 -9.28
C SER A 307 -6.92 -14.74 -8.43
N GLY A 308 -8.21 -15.10 -8.54
CA GLY A 308 -9.27 -14.68 -7.63
C GLY A 308 -9.71 -15.78 -6.67
N VAL A 309 -10.72 -15.49 -5.85
CA VAL A 309 -11.30 -16.46 -4.89
C VAL A 309 -11.89 -17.69 -5.59
N ASP A 310 -12.32 -17.57 -6.85
CA ASP A 310 -12.82 -18.71 -7.64
C ASP A 310 -11.75 -19.79 -7.81
N GLU A 311 -10.53 -19.40 -8.15
CA GLU A 311 -9.40 -20.32 -8.32
C GLU A 311 -8.83 -20.76 -6.98
N ARG A 312 -8.70 -19.81 -6.03
CA ARG A 312 -8.18 -20.10 -4.69
C ARG A 312 -9.06 -21.09 -3.94
N ALA A 313 -10.39 -20.98 -4.04
CA ALA A 313 -11.32 -21.91 -3.40
C ALA A 313 -11.23 -23.33 -3.98
N ARG A 314 -11.06 -23.43 -5.31
CA ARG A 314 -10.88 -24.73 -5.97
C ARG A 314 -9.58 -25.40 -5.54
N GLN A 315 -8.49 -24.65 -5.47
CA GLN A 315 -7.24 -25.20 -4.92
C GLN A 315 -7.39 -25.57 -3.44
N PHE A 316 -8.06 -24.72 -2.66
CA PHE A 316 -8.23 -24.99 -1.24
C PHE A 316 -9.02 -26.28 -1.00
N LYS A 317 -10.04 -26.58 -1.82
CA LYS A 317 -10.73 -27.86 -1.80
C LYS A 317 -9.77 -29.05 -1.91
N GLU A 318 -8.79 -29.00 -2.81
CA GLU A 318 -7.79 -30.06 -2.94
C GLU A 318 -6.89 -30.16 -1.71
N LEU A 319 -6.47 -29.03 -1.15
CA LEU A 319 -5.68 -28.98 0.08
C LEU A 319 -6.45 -29.54 1.28
N ALA A 320 -7.70 -29.12 1.47
CA ALA A 320 -8.57 -29.58 2.55
C ALA A 320 -8.82 -31.08 2.46
N ASN A 321 -9.15 -31.62 1.28
CA ASN A 321 -9.31 -33.06 1.09
C ASN A 321 -8.04 -33.84 1.48
N ARG A 322 -6.86 -33.35 1.07
CA ARG A 322 -5.58 -33.96 1.44
C ARG A 322 -5.32 -33.87 2.95
N ALA A 323 -5.56 -32.72 3.57
CA ALA A 323 -5.39 -32.54 5.01
C ALA A 323 -6.27 -33.54 5.79
N ILE A 324 -7.56 -33.60 5.49
CA ILE A 324 -8.50 -34.52 6.13
C ILE A 324 -8.09 -35.99 5.91
N ALA A 325 -7.68 -36.38 4.71
CA ALA A 325 -7.21 -37.73 4.42
C ALA A 325 -5.94 -38.12 5.19
N GLN A 326 -5.12 -37.13 5.57
CA GLN A 326 -3.91 -37.31 6.39
C GLN A 326 -4.20 -37.24 7.90
N GLY A 327 -5.47 -37.11 8.32
CA GLY A 327 -5.85 -36.96 9.72
C GLY A 327 -5.52 -35.59 10.31
N ILE A 328 -5.34 -34.58 9.45
CA ILE A 328 -5.12 -33.18 9.85
C ILE A 328 -6.46 -32.45 9.72
N GLY A 329 -7.02 -32.01 10.85
CA GLY A 329 -8.26 -31.22 10.86
C GLY A 329 -8.08 -29.85 10.23
N VAL A 330 -9.16 -29.15 9.89
CA VAL A 330 -9.12 -27.78 9.36
C VAL A 330 -9.90 -26.86 10.30
N THR A 331 -9.31 -25.73 10.66
CA THR A 331 -10.00 -24.67 11.38
C THR A 331 -10.01 -23.42 10.53
N PHE A 332 -11.18 -22.96 10.12
CA PHE A 332 -11.32 -21.66 9.48
C PHE A 332 -11.44 -20.57 10.54
N MET A 333 -10.62 -19.53 10.41
CA MET A 333 -10.71 -18.29 11.17
C MET A 333 -11.29 -17.23 10.23
N ILE A 334 -12.52 -16.79 10.47
CA ILE A 334 -13.27 -15.89 9.56
C ILE A 334 -13.34 -14.49 10.15
N GLU A 335 -12.84 -13.50 9.41
CA GLU A 335 -12.92 -12.08 9.78
C GLU A 335 -14.38 -11.60 9.75
N THR A 336 -14.83 -10.94 10.82
CA THR A 336 -16.14 -10.28 10.89
C THR A 336 -16.03 -8.82 11.33
N VAL A 337 -17.08 -8.05 11.04
CA VAL A 337 -17.25 -6.67 11.54
C VAL A 337 -18.51 -6.64 12.42
N PRO A 338 -18.37 -6.49 13.75
CA PRO A 338 -19.52 -6.44 14.65
C PRO A 338 -20.51 -5.34 14.25
N GLY A 339 -21.79 -5.71 14.13
CA GLY A 339 -22.87 -4.76 13.83
C GLY A 339 -22.99 -4.34 12.37
N SER A 340 -22.27 -4.99 11.44
CA SER A 340 -22.41 -4.79 9.99
C SER A 340 -23.18 -5.95 9.36
N ASP A 341 -24.14 -5.63 8.49
CA ASP A 341 -24.83 -6.63 7.64
C ASP A 341 -24.07 -6.92 6.34
N ALA A 342 -23.03 -6.14 6.02
CA ALA A 342 -22.21 -6.33 4.84
C ALA A 342 -21.15 -7.40 5.09
N LYS A 343 -21.13 -8.43 4.24
CA LYS A 343 -20.12 -9.50 4.30
C LYS A 343 -18.71 -8.95 4.05
N THR A 344 -17.76 -9.39 4.87
CA THR A 344 -16.33 -9.15 4.65
C THR A 344 -15.82 -9.97 3.47
N TYR A 345 -14.66 -9.59 2.91
CA TYR A 345 -13.92 -10.46 2.00
C TYR A 345 -13.72 -11.89 2.55
N GLY A 346 -13.45 -12.04 3.85
CA GLY A 346 -13.27 -13.33 4.50
C GLY A 346 -14.52 -14.21 4.44
N GLU A 347 -15.68 -13.62 4.69
CA GLU A 347 -16.98 -14.29 4.60
C GLU A 347 -17.32 -14.68 3.16
N LEU A 348 -17.15 -13.76 2.21
CA LEU A 348 -17.37 -14.02 0.77
C LEU A 348 -16.47 -15.16 0.28
N PHE A 349 -15.21 -15.18 0.72
CA PHE A 349 -14.29 -16.23 0.33
C PHE A 349 -14.66 -17.57 0.99
N PHE A 350 -15.11 -17.56 2.24
CA PHE A 350 -15.58 -18.78 2.91
C PHE A 350 -16.84 -19.36 2.24
N ASP A 351 -17.77 -18.52 1.79
CA ASP A 351 -18.91 -18.97 0.99
C ASP A 351 -18.46 -19.67 -0.30
N ARG A 352 -17.47 -19.10 -0.98
CA ARG A 352 -16.92 -19.69 -2.21
C ARG A 352 -16.22 -21.03 -1.94
N VAL A 353 -15.46 -21.14 -0.85
CA VAL A 353 -14.86 -22.41 -0.41
C VAL A 353 -15.95 -23.44 -0.10
N THR A 354 -17.01 -23.04 0.59
CA THR A 354 -18.16 -23.90 0.91
C THR A 354 -18.84 -24.42 -0.35
N GLN A 355 -19.03 -23.55 -1.36
CA GLN A 355 -19.60 -23.93 -2.64
C GLN A 355 -18.72 -24.94 -3.38
N GLU A 356 -17.39 -24.75 -3.40
CA GLU A 356 -16.47 -25.68 -4.06
C GLU A 356 -16.39 -27.04 -3.33
N LEU A 357 -16.38 -27.04 -1.99
CA LEU A 357 -16.37 -28.26 -1.17
C LEU A 357 -17.71 -29.03 -1.24
N GLY A 358 -18.81 -28.31 -1.35
CA GLY A 358 -20.18 -28.80 -1.21
C GLY A 358 -20.66 -28.76 0.25
N GLU A 359 -21.83 -28.18 0.47
CA GLU A 359 -22.41 -27.97 1.82
C GLU A 359 -22.54 -29.27 2.62
N ALA A 360 -22.97 -30.35 1.97
CA ALA A 360 -23.11 -31.67 2.62
C ALA A 360 -21.74 -32.21 3.08
N THR A 361 -20.69 -32.05 2.27
CA THR A 361 -19.33 -32.46 2.63
C THR A 361 -18.85 -31.69 3.85
N LEU A 362 -19.01 -30.36 3.83
CA LEU A 362 -18.60 -29.49 4.92
C LEU A 362 -19.36 -29.82 6.22
N SER A 363 -20.68 -29.98 6.13
CA SER A 363 -21.54 -30.33 7.28
C SER A 363 -21.17 -31.69 7.89
N ASN A 364 -20.87 -32.69 7.05
CA ASN A 364 -20.38 -33.99 7.53
C ASN A 364 -19.02 -33.86 8.21
N TRP A 365 -18.08 -33.12 7.63
CA TRP A 365 -16.76 -32.90 8.23
C TRP A 365 -16.84 -32.12 9.55
N GLN A 366 -17.77 -31.18 9.67
CA GLN A 366 -18.04 -30.45 10.90
C GLN A 366 -18.64 -31.35 11.98
N SER A 367 -19.60 -32.20 11.61
CA SER A 367 -20.22 -33.17 12.53
C SER A 367 -19.21 -34.19 13.06
N ASP A 368 -18.24 -34.58 12.23
CA ASP A 368 -17.13 -35.45 12.60
C ASP A 368 -16.01 -34.74 13.38
N GLY A 369 -16.11 -33.42 13.63
CA GLY A 369 -15.08 -32.61 14.30
C GLY A 369 -13.80 -32.36 13.47
N LYS A 370 -13.78 -32.83 12.22
CA LYS A 370 -12.66 -32.68 11.28
C LYS A 370 -12.50 -31.25 10.77
N VAL A 371 -13.61 -30.51 10.67
CA VAL A 371 -13.62 -29.09 10.32
C VAL A 371 -14.29 -28.30 11.43
N THR A 372 -13.71 -27.16 11.79
CA THR A 372 -14.33 -26.19 12.69
C THR A 372 -14.23 -24.79 12.13
N THR A 373 -15.20 -23.94 12.44
CA THR A 373 -15.22 -22.52 12.07
C THR A 373 -15.18 -21.67 13.33
N ARG A 374 -14.33 -20.66 13.37
CA ARG A 374 -14.27 -19.62 14.40
C ARG A 374 -14.30 -18.27 13.72
N THR A 375 -14.88 -17.28 14.37
CA THR A 375 -14.90 -15.89 13.90
C THR A 375 -13.99 -15.03 14.75
N PHE A 376 -13.45 -13.96 14.19
CA PHE A 376 -12.70 -12.96 14.94
C PHE A 376 -13.01 -11.56 14.40
N THR A 377 -12.93 -10.54 15.26
CA THR A 377 -13.11 -9.15 14.86
C THR A 377 -11.94 -8.70 14.00
N ARG A 378 -12.22 -8.00 12.90
CA ARG A 378 -11.21 -7.42 12.00
C ARG A 378 -10.05 -6.75 12.76
N GLY A 379 -8.82 -7.15 12.43
CA GLY A 379 -7.60 -6.61 13.04
C GLY A 379 -7.38 -6.99 14.50
N GLN A 380 -8.15 -7.95 15.02
CA GLN A 380 -8.08 -8.42 16.42
C GLN A 380 -7.95 -9.94 16.50
N ILE A 381 -7.25 -10.56 15.54
CA ILE A 381 -7.13 -12.02 15.49
C ILE A 381 -6.53 -12.64 16.75
N ASN A 382 -5.59 -11.95 17.41
CA ASN A 382 -4.95 -12.43 18.63
C ASN A 382 -5.93 -12.56 19.81
N ASP A 383 -7.02 -11.78 19.81
CA ASP A 383 -8.05 -11.87 20.85
C ASP A 383 -8.79 -13.23 20.79
N ALA A 384 -8.86 -13.85 19.62
CA ALA A 384 -9.41 -15.20 19.44
C ALA A 384 -8.50 -16.33 19.97
N PHE A 385 -7.34 -15.98 20.53
CA PHE A 385 -6.35 -16.89 21.12
C PHE A 385 -5.85 -16.33 22.46
N SER A 386 -6.72 -15.75 23.28
CA SER A 386 -6.33 -15.10 24.53
C SER A 386 -6.28 -16.07 25.72
N THR A 387 -7.18 -17.07 25.73
CA THR A 387 -7.34 -18.05 26.82
C THR A 387 -6.66 -19.39 26.53
N THR A 388 -6.49 -20.23 27.55
CA THR A 388 -5.91 -21.57 27.39
C THR A 388 -6.80 -22.47 26.53
N GLU A 389 -8.12 -22.40 26.71
CA GLU A 389 -9.10 -23.15 25.94
C GLU A 389 -9.10 -22.73 24.46
N GLU A 390 -9.00 -21.42 24.18
CA GLU A 390 -8.91 -20.91 22.81
C GLU A 390 -7.62 -21.37 22.13
N LYS A 391 -6.49 -21.37 22.84
CA LYS A 391 -5.18 -21.79 22.34
C LYS A 391 -5.05 -23.30 22.12
N ALA A 392 -5.91 -24.13 22.71
CA ALA A 392 -5.80 -25.58 22.64
C ALA A 392 -5.70 -26.11 21.19
N ILE A 393 -6.35 -25.45 20.22
CA ILE A 393 -6.29 -25.85 18.81
C ILE A 393 -4.90 -25.69 18.17
N LEU A 394 -4.02 -24.86 18.75
CA LEU A 394 -2.64 -24.68 18.30
C LEU A 394 -1.78 -25.93 18.60
N ASP A 395 -2.23 -26.74 19.54
CA ASP A 395 -1.54 -27.95 20.02
C ASP A 395 -2.20 -29.24 19.47
N GLU A 396 -3.10 -29.10 18.49
CA GLU A 396 -3.77 -30.17 17.75
C GLU A 396 -3.20 -30.32 16.32
N ASN A 397 -3.41 -31.49 15.71
CA ASN A 397 -3.07 -31.70 14.30
C ASN A 397 -4.08 -30.98 13.39
N ARG A 398 -3.92 -29.67 13.24
CA ARG A 398 -4.85 -28.82 12.49
C ARG A 398 -4.15 -27.88 11.52
N LEU A 399 -4.79 -27.67 10.37
CA LEU A 399 -4.54 -26.57 9.47
C LEU A 399 -5.45 -25.41 9.87
N ILE A 400 -4.88 -24.36 10.47
CA ILE A 400 -5.58 -23.13 10.82
C ILE A 400 -5.50 -22.20 9.62
N VAL A 401 -6.65 -21.92 9.01
CA VAL A 401 -6.77 -21.18 7.75
C VAL A 401 -7.37 -19.81 8.03
N ILE A 402 -6.60 -18.76 7.77
CA ILE A 402 -7.07 -17.38 7.95
C ILE A 402 -7.85 -16.93 6.73
N MET A 403 -9.15 -16.71 6.93
CA MET A 403 -10.08 -16.11 5.98
C MET A 403 -10.23 -14.63 6.34
N GLY A 404 -9.16 -13.86 6.14
CA GLY A 404 -9.03 -12.47 6.55
C GLY A 404 -7.97 -11.72 5.74
N LEU A 405 -7.46 -10.62 6.29
CA LEU A 405 -6.39 -9.85 5.67
C LEU A 405 -5.02 -10.48 5.93
N SER A 406 -4.03 -10.12 5.11
CA SER A 406 -2.65 -10.61 5.28
C SER A 406 -2.03 -10.20 6.63
N ASN A 407 -2.47 -9.07 7.20
CA ASN A 407 -2.00 -8.64 8.52
C ASN A 407 -2.50 -9.58 9.63
N ASP A 408 -3.67 -10.20 9.51
CA ASP A 408 -4.16 -11.14 10.52
C ASP A 408 -3.24 -12.40 10.58
N PHE A 409 -2.72 -12.84 9.43
CA PHE A 409 -1.71 -13.90 9.41
C PHE A 409 -0.42 -13.45 10.11
N LYS A 410 0.08 -12.25 9.80
CA LYS A 410 1.28 -11.66 10.42
C LYS A 410 1.12 -11.61 11.94
N ASP A 411 0.01 -11.05 12.42
CA ASP A 411 -0.25 -10.82 13.84
C ASP A 411 -0.35 -12.13 14.62
N LEU A 412 -0.99 -13.16 14.04
CA LEU A 412 -1.09 -14.47 14.69
C LEU A 412 0.24 -15.23 14.65
N ALA A 413 1.00 -15.15 13.55
CA ALA A 413 2.33 -15.73 13.45
C ALA A 413 3.28 -15.13 14.50
N GLN A 414 3.28 -13.79 14.63
CA GLN A 414 4.06 -13.06 15.62
C GLN A 414 3.60 -13.37 17.05
N GLY A 415 2.29 -13.55 17.27
CA GLY A 415 1.73 -13.82 18.60
C GLY A 415 1.93 -15.25 19.10
N GLN A 416 1.84 -16.25 18.21
CA GLN A 416 1.71 -17.66 18.61
C GLN A 416 2.74 -18.62 18.01
N PHE A 417 3.49 -18.22 16.97
CA PHE A 417 4.38 -19.09 16.19
C PHE A 417 5.85 -18.65 16.19
N ARG A 418 6.28 -17.84 17.18
CA ARG A 418 7.69 -17.56 17.41
C ARG A 418 8.43 -18.79 17.95
N MET A 419 9.74 -18.87 17.70
CA MET A 419 10.58 -19.96 18.21
C MET A 419 10.68 -20.01 19.74
N ASP A 420 10.40 -18.91 20.43
CA ASP A 420 10.38 -18.85 21.90
C ASP A 420 8.99 -19.10 22.51
N GLN A 421 7.98 -19.37 21.68
CA GLN A 421 6.69 -19.92 22.10
C GLN A 421 6.75 -21.44 22.15
N PRO A 422 5.82 -22.11 22.87
CA PRO A 422 5.69 -23.56 22.78
C PRO A 422 5.60 -24.03 21.33
N GLU A 423 6.23 -25.16 21.03
CA GLU A 423 6.18 -25.77 19.71
C GLU A 423 4.72 -26.09 19.35
N ARG A 424 4.26 -25.57 18.21
CA ARG A 424 2.89 -25.74 17.74
C ARG A 424 2.77 -27.01 16.93
N LYS A 425 1.70 -27.78 17.17
CA LYS A 425 1.32 -28.85 16.24
C LYS A 425 0.56 -28.30 15.06
N ALA A 426 -0.26 -27.28 15.27
CA ALA A 426 -1.03 -26.68 14.21
C ALA A 426 -0.13 -26.04 13.15
N ILE A 427 -0.63 -26.03 11.92
CA ILE A 427 -0.06 -25.32 10.78
C ILE A 427 -0.92 -24.08 10.54
N LEU A 428 -0.31 -22.91 10.52
CA LEU A 428 -0.97 -21.67 10.13
C LEU A 428 -0.85 -21.48 8.61
N ALA A 429 -1.98 -21.26 7.95
CA ALA A 429 -2.05 -21.08 6.50
C ALA A 429 -2.95 -19.92 6.10
N SER A 430 -2.54 -19.21 5.05
CA SER A 430 -3.35 -18.19 4.36
C SER A 430 -2.75 -17.95 2.96
N TRP A 431 -3.27 -16.98 2.21
CA TRP A 431 -2.82 -16.64 0.85
C TRP A 431 -1.98 -15.38 0.80
N ASN A 432 -0.88 -15.42 0.07
CA ASN A 432 0.03 -14.33 -0.25
C ASN A 432 0.70 -13.67 0.98
N ASN A 433 1.12 -14.48 1.94
CA ASN A 433 1.72 -14.02 3.20
C ASN A 433 3.24 -14.19 3.24
N SER A 434 3.86 -14.70 2.17
CA SER A 434 5.30 -14.90 2.11
C SER A 434 6.11 -13.62 2.37
N HIS A 435 5.58 -12.45 1.97
CA HIS A 435 6.15 -11.16 2.32
C HIS A 435 6.21 -10.97 3.85
N HIS A 436 5.08 -11.16 4.54
CA HIS A 436 4.97 -11.01 5.99
C HIS A 436 5.85 -11.99 6.76
N VAL A 437 5.93 -13.24 6.32
CA VAL A 437 6.83 -14.23 6.92
C VAL A 437 8.28 -13.75 6.84
N LYS A 438 8.70 -13.17 5.70
CA LYS A 438 10.08 -12.67 5.55
C LYS A 438 10.33 -11.42 6.38
N ALA A 439 9.40 -10.48 6.40
CA ALA A 439 9.51 -9.29 7.25
C ALA A 439 9.61 -9.68 8.73
N LEU A 440 8.78 -10.62 9.20
CA LEU A 440 8.85 -11.10 10.59
C LEU A 440 10.17 -11.80 10.92
N LEU A 441 10.73 -12.58 9.98
CA LEU A 441 12.03 -13.25 10.18
C LEU A 441 13.22 -12.29 10.33
N GLU A 442 13.08 -11.04 9.85
CA GLU A 442 14.08 -9.99 10.08
C GLU A 442 14.02 -9.45 11.52
N MET A 443 12.89 -9.63 12.21
CA MET A 443 12.64 -9.14 13.57
C MET A 443 12.68 -10.23 14.65
N THR A 444 12.25 -11.45 14.32
CA THR A 444 12.10 -12.54 15.28
C THR A 444 12.22 -13.92 14.63
N ALA A 445 12.71 -14.90 15.38
CA ALA A 445 12.76 -16.27 14.91
C ALA A 445 11.36 -16.91 14.95
N LEU A 446 10.95 -17.55 13.87
CA LEU A 446 9.63 -18.20 13.72
C LEU A 446 9.74 -19.71 13.56
N GLN A 447 8.69 -20.42 13.98
CA GLN A 447 8.44 -21.83 13.67
C GLN A 447 8.02 -21.97 12.20
N THR A 448 8.95 -21.69 11.26
CA THR A 448 8.66 -21.55 9.81
C THR A 448 8.13 -22.82 9.13
N ASP A 449 8.40 -23.98 9.71
CA ASP A 449 7.83 -25.28 9.35
C ASP A 449 6.34 -25.39 9.66
N ARG A 450 5.81 -24.52 10.53
CA ARG A 450 4.37 -24.41 10.87
C ARG A 450 3.66 -23.30 10.10
N LEU A 451 4.34 -22.61 9.19
CA LEU A 451 3.78 -21.52 8.40
C LEU A 451 3.72 -21.92 6.92
N ILE A 452 2.51 -21.91 6.35
CA ILE A 452 2.28 -22.15 4.93
C ILE A 452 1.68 -20.92 4.27
N ASP A 453 2.26 -20.53 3.14
CA ASP A 453 1.63 -19.61 2.21
C ASP A 453 1.03 -20.35 1.01
N MET A 454 -0.18 -19.97 0.61
CA MET A 454 -0.85 -20.45 -0.60
C MET A 454 -0.76 -19.37 -1.68
N THR A 455 0.04 -19.63 -2.71
CA THR A 455 0.42 -18.61 -3.71
C THR A 455 0.36 -19.17 -5.14
N ASP A 456 0.14 -18.30 -6.12
CA ASP A 456 0.21 -18.58 -7.56
C ASP A 456 1.53 -18.09 -8.19
N VAL A 457 2.47 -17.61 -7.35
CA VAL A 457 3.83 -17.21 -7.74
C VAL A 457 4.83 -17.94 -6.85
N PHE A 458 5.74 -18.72 -7.46
CA PHE A 458 6.75 -19.50 -6.73
C PHE A 458 8.17 -19.23 -7.19
N GLU A 459 8.47 -19.40 -8.47
CA GLU A 459 9.79 -19.12 -9.02
C GLU A 459 9.65 -18.41 -10.37
N SER A 460 10.75 -17.88 -10.89
CA SER A 460 10.76 -17.26 -12.21
C SER A 460 10.26 -18.26 -13.26
N ALA A 461 9.39 -17.80 -14.15
CA ALA A 461 8.96 -18.63 -15.26
C ALA A 461 10.16 -19.07 -16.12
N SER A 462 10.16 -20.34 -16.54
CA SER A 462 11.16 -20.87 -17.45
C SER A 462 10.82 -20.44 -18.88
N TYR A 463 11.70 -19.66 -19.50
CA TYR A 463 11.54 -19.22 -20.89
C TYR A 463 12.38 -20.08 -21.83
N THR A 464 11.76 -20.63 -22.88
CA THR A 464 12.48 -21.26 -23.98
C THR A 464 12.96 -20.17 -24.94
N GLY A 465 14.03 -19.45 -24.59
CA GLY A 465 14.55 -18.34 -25.39
C GLY A 465 15.34 -17.32 -24.57
N GLU A 466 15.46 -16.11 -25.10
CA GLU A 466 16.02 -14.99 -24.35
C GLU A 466 15.08 -14.57 -23.22
N LYS A 467 15.64 -14.35 -22.03
CA LYS A 467 14.89 -13.92 -20.85
C LYS A 467 14.28 -12.54 -21.15
N PRO A 468 12.96 -12.32 -20.94
CA PRO A 468 12.36 -11.00 -21.14
C PRO A 468 13.10 -9.93 -20.33
N GLU A 469 13.32 -8.77 -20.95
CA GLU A 469 13.98 -7.62 -20.31
C GLU A 469 13.26 -7.21 -19.02
N GLU A 470 11.93 -7.36 -19.01
CA GLU A 470 11.06 -7.14 -17.87
C GLU A 470 11.49 -7.92 -16.62
N ILE A 471 12.05 -9.13 -16.78
CA ILE A 471 12.52 -9.90 -15.64
C ILE A 471 13.82 -9.32 -15.09
N ALA A 472 14.73 -8.88 -15.95
CA ALA A 472 15.94 -8.21 -15.50
C ALA A 472 15.60 -6.88 -14.79
N GLN A 473 14.64 -6.13 -15.31
CA GLN A 473 14.11 -4.93 -14.68
C GLN A 473 13.55 -5.25 -13.29
N PHE A 474 12.64 -6.22 -13.19
CA PHE A 474 12.04 -6.64 -11.92
C PHE A 474 13.10 -7.10 -10.91
N GLU A 475 14.01 -7.99 -11.33
CA GLU A 475 15.05 -8.54 -10.45
C GLU A 475 16.05 -7.48 -9.99
N SER A 476 16.30 -6.44 -10.78
CA SER A 476 17.17 -5.33 -10.37
C SER A 476 16.58 -4.49 -9.24
N LEU A 477 15.25 -4.42 -9.14
CA LEU A 477 14.53 -3.62 -8.15
C LEU A 477 14.17 -4.44 -6.91
N PHE A 478 13.60 -5.63 -7.11
CA PHE A 478 13.04 -6.45 -6.03
C PHE A 478 13.90 -7.70 -5.73
N GLY A 479 14.79 -8.10 -6.63
CA GLY A 479 15.51 -9.38 -6.57
C GLY A 479 14.77 -10.53 -7.25
N PRO A 480 15.30 -11.77 -7.17
CA PRO A 480 14.75 -12.93 -7.86
C PRO A 480 13.27 -13.16 -7.55
N ILE A 481 12.49 -13.51 -8.58
CA ILE A 481 11.08 -13.88 -8.43
C ILE A 481 10.94 -14.97 -7.37
N SER A 482 10.12 -14.70 -6.36
CA SER A 482 9.82 -15.62 -5.27
C SER A 482 8.45 -15.30 -4.67
N PRO A 483 7.86 -16.18 -3.85
CA PRO A 483 6.59 -15.93 -3.16
C PRO A 483 6.56 -14.62 -2.37
N ARG A 484 7.71 -14.17 -1.84
CA ARG A 484 7.83 -12.89 -1.10
C ARG A 484 7.38 -11.70 -1.93
N TRP A 485 7.63 -11.74 -3.24
CA TRP A 485 7.41 -10.62 -4.15
C TRP A 485 6.14 -10.79 -4.99
N ARG A 486 5.21 -11.64 -4.56
CA ARG A 486 4.03 -11.98 -5.35
C ARG A 486 3.19 -10.75 -5.70
N LEU A 487 3.00 -9.82 -4.76
CA LEU A 487 2.09 -8.69 -4.95
C LEU A 487 2.69 -7.69 -5.93
N GLU A 488 3.98 -7.40 -5.78
CA GLU A 488 4.79 -6.64 -6.71
C GLU A 488 4.80 -7.30 -8.08
N ALA A 489 5.09 -8.59 -8.18
CA ALA A 489 5.23 -9.30 -9.46
C ALA A 489 3.93 -9.35 -10.27
N VAL A 490 2.77 -9.57 -9.63
CA VAL A 490 1.48 -9.57 -10.33
C VAL A 490 1.05 -8.16 -10.75
N ALA A 491 1.33 -7.14 -9.94
CA ALA A 491 1.07 -5.75 -10.31
C ALA A 491 2.02 -5.28 -11.42
N PHE A 492 3.29 -5.70 -11.37
CA PHE A 492 4.28 -5.48 -12.41
C PHE A 492 3.83 -6.10 -13.73
N ASP A 493 3.38 -7.35 -13.71
CA ASP A 493 2.81 -8.00 -14.89
C ASP A 493 1.57 -7.28 -15.44
N SER A 494 0.75 -6.71 -14.55
CA SER A 494 -0.41 -5.92 -14.94
C SER A 494 -0.03 -4.62 -15.67
N GLY A 495 1.11 -4.01 -15.36
CA GLY A 495 1.63 -2.90 -16.14
C GLY A 495 2.46 -3.32 -17.36
N VAL A 496 3.16 -4.46 -17.32
CA VAL A 496 3.86 -5.03 -18.49
C VAL A 496 2.90 -5.30 -19.65
N ILE A 497 1.73 -5.89 -19.38
CA ILE A 497 0.74 -6.11 -20.44
C ILE A 497 0.26 -4.79 -21.06
N VAL A 498 0.12 -3.73 -20.25
CA VAL A 498 -0.27 -2.39 -20.72
C VAL A 498 0.87 -1.78 -21.55
N LYS A 499 2.11 -1.87 -21.08
CA LYS A 499 3.32 -1.40 -21.78
C LYS A 499 3.48 -2.06 -23.15
N GLN A 500 3.43 -3.39 -23.17
CA GLN A 500 3.60 -4.17 -24.39
C GLN A 500 2.43 -3.95 -25.35
N ALA A 501 1.19 -3.82 -24.86
CA ALA A 501 0.05 -3.49 -25.71
C ALA A 501 0.16 -2.09 -26.31
N ALA A 502 0.55 -1.10 -25.49
CA ALA A 502 0.73 0.29 -25.92
C ALA A 502 1.84 0.44 -26.97
N SER A 503 2.91 -0.35 -26.88
CA SER A 503 4.03 -0.33 -27.82
C SER A 503 3.67 -0.79 -29.24
N GLU A 504 2.52 -1.44 -29.41
CA GLU A 504 2.04 -1.91 -30.72
C GLU A 504 1.01 -0.97 -31.36
N ILE A 505 0.58 0.06 -30.64
CA ILE A 505 -0.41 1.00 -31.14
C ILE A 505 0.33 2.08 -31.94
N GLU A 506 0.03 2.15 -33.24
CA GLU A 506 0.49 3.24 -34.09
C GLU A 506 -0.33 4.51 -33.82
N GLY A 507 0.35 5.61 -33.48
CA GLY A 507 -0.29 6.90 -33.24
C GLY A 507 -0.73 7.11 -31.79
N GLU A 508 -1.93 7.65 -31.59
CA GLU A 508 -2.46 7.94 -30.25
C GLU A 508 -2.86 6.65 -29.53
N ILE A 509 -2.34 6.45 -28.32
CA ILE A 509 -2.72 5.34 -27.45
C ILE A 509 -4.12 5.63 -26.90
N THR A 510 -5.12 4.90 -27.41
CA THR A 510 -6.51 4.99 -26.92
C THR A 510 -6.89 3.76 -26.12
N ALA A 511 -7.89 3.91 -25.25
CA ALA A 511 -8.45 2.80 -24.47
C ALA A 511 -8.91 1.63 -25.38
N ASP A 512 -9.63 1.92 -26.47
CA ASP A 512 -10.15 0.91 -27.39
C ASP A 512 -9.03 0.14 -28.09
N ALA A 513 -7.99 0.85 -28.56
CA ALA A 513 -6.84 0.21 -29.20
C ALA A 513 -6.08 -0.69 -28.20
N LEU A 514 -5.89 -0.23 -26.96
CA LEU A 514 -5.26 -1.02 -25.91
C LEU A 514 -6.07 -2.29 -25.60
N VAL A 515 -7.39 -2.16 -25.43
CA VAL A 515 -8.29 -3.30 -25.18
C VAL A 515 -8.27 -4.30 -26.34
N ALA A 516 -8.23 -3.82 -27.58
CA ALA A 516 -8.14 -4.69 -28.76
C ALA A 516 -6.86 -5.52 -28.76
N VAL A 517 -5.71 -4.91 -28.46
CA VAL A 517 -4.43 -5.62 -28.38
C VAL A 517 -4.44 -6.64 -27.24
N LEU A 518 -4.89 -6.25 -26.04
CA LEU A 518 -5.02 -7.14 -24.86
C LEU A 518 -5.86 -8.39 -25.14
N ARG A 519 -6.87 -8.30 -26.01
CA ARG A 519 -7.74 -9.44 -26.39
C ARG A 519 -7.19 -10.30 -27.52
N SER A 520 -6.17 -9.84 -28.23
CA SER A 520 -5.74 -10.46 -29.51
C SER A 520 -4.54 -11.39 -29.39
N ARG A 521 -3.72 -11.26 -28.34
CA ARG A 521 -2.44 -11.96 -28.26
C ARG A 521 -2.02 -12.30 -26.84
N SER A 522 -0.90 -13.02 -26.74
CA SER A 522 -0.21 -13.31 -25.48
C SER A 522 0.86 -12.26 -25.17
N PHE A 523 1.19 -12.12 -23.90
CA PHE A 523 2.20 -11.21 -23.34
C PHE A 523 3.21 -12.02 -22.53
N ASN A 524 4.44 -11.52 -22.43
CA ASN A 524 5.48 -12.13 -21.61
C ASN A 524 5.64 -11.32 -20.33
N GLY A 525 5.15 -11.85 -19.20
CA GLY A 525 5.33 -11.26 -17.87
C GLY A 525 6.53 -11.84 -17.14
N VAL A 526 6.79 -11.37 -15.93
CA VAL A 526 7.82 -11.91 -15.03
C VAL A 526 7.35 -13.16 -14.29
N THR A 527 6.04 -13.32 -14.09
CA THR A 527 5.45 -14.52 -13.49
C THR A 527 5.09 -15.60 -14.51
N GLY A 528 5.24 -15.31 -15.81
CA GLY A 528 4.96 -16.24 -16.91
C GLY A 528 4.27 -15.57 -18.09
N ARG A 529 3.91 -16.38 -19.09
CA ARG A 529 3.10 -15.89 -20.22
C ARG A 529 1.69 -15.54 -19.76
N ILE A 530 1.12 -14.48 -20.29
CA ILE A 530 -0.22 -13.99 -19.97
C ILE A 530 -1.06 -14.03 -21.25
N PHE A 531 -2.25 -14.63 -21.19
CA PHE A 531 -3.17 -14.67 -22.31
C PHE A 531 -4.61 -14.58 -21.83
N PHE A 532 -5.33 -13.57 -22.27
CA PHE A 532 -6.71 -13.35 -21.85
C PHE A 532 -7.68 -14.10 -22.75
N ASN A 533 -8.53 -14.92 -22.14
CA ASN A 533 -9.64 -15.53 -22.86
C ASN A 533 -10.73 -14.47 -23.18
N SER A 534 -11.82 -14.89 -23.82
CA SER A 534 -12.92 -13.98 -24.18
C SER A 534 -13.54 -13.24 -22.99
N THR A 535 -13.47 -13.83 -21.78
CA THR A 535 -13.97 -13.22 -20.54
C THR A 535 -12.93 -12.32 -19.86
N GLY A 536 -11.73 -12.15 -20.43
CA GLY A 536 -10.65 -11.36 -19.83
C GLY A 536 -9.90 -12.06 -18.69
N GLN A 537 -10.16 -13.34 -18.42
CA GLN A 537 -9.37 -14.08 -17.44
C GLN A 537 -8.07 -14.56 -18.07
N ASN A 538 -6.96 -14.39 -17.36
CA ASN A 538 -5.68 -14.95 -17.75
C ASN A 538 -5.69 -16.48 -17.73
N THR A 539 -5.26 -17.07 -18.84
CA THR A 539 -5.16 -18.51 -19.13
C THR A 539 -3.75 -18.91 -19.59
N GLY A 540 -2.80 -17.96 -19.60
CA GLY A 540 -1.38 -18.24 -19.85
C GLY A 540 -0.70 -18.89 -18.63
N ASP A 541 0.62 -19.02 -18.68
CA ASP A 541 1.43 -19.73 -17.67
C ASP A 541 1.61 -18.94 -16.35
N ALA A 542 1.33 -17.64 -16.35
CA ALA A 542 1.30 -16.79 -15.15
C ALA A 542 -0.06 -16.88 -14.45
N GLY A 543 -0.08 -16.91 -13.11
CA GLY A 543 -1.26 -16.63 -12.28
C GLY A 543 -2.59 -17.25 -12.79
N GLY A 544 -3.70 -16.54 -12.58
CA GLY A 544 -5.00 -16.89 -13.14
C GLY A 544 -5.46 -18.33 -12.85
N LEU A 545 -5.67 -19.12 -13.91
CA LEU A 545 -6.12 -20.52 -13.84
C LEU A 545 -5.01 -21.55 -13.58
N GLN A 546 -3.77 -21.09 -13.37
CA GLN A 546 -2.62 -21.97 -13.20
C GLN A 546 -2.55 -22.62 -11.83
N ARG A 547 -1.57 -23.53 -11.70
CA ARG A 547 -1.28 -24.24 -10.46
C ARG A 547 -0.93 -23.26 -9.33
N PHE A 548 -1.47 -23.55 -8.16
CA PHE A 548 -1.10 -22.94 -6.90
C PHE A 548 -0.10 -23.80 -6.13
N TYR A 549 0.77 -23.13 -5.40
CA TYR A 549 1.80 -23.70 -4.56
C TYR A 549 1.44 -23.50 -3.10
N ASN A 550 1.68 -24.53 -2.29
CA ASN A 550 1.69 -24.40 -0.84
C ASN A 550 3.15 -24.34 -0.44
N VAL A 551 3.62 -23.23 0.12
CA VAL A 551 5.05 -23.00 0.34
C VAL A 551 5.34 -22.70 1.79
N SER A 552 6.48 -23.14 2.26
CA SER A 552 7.03 -22.80 3.58
C SER A 552 8.43 -22.22 3.37
N TYR A 553 8.83 -21.29 4.22
CA TYR A 553 10.18 -20.75 4.18
C TYR A 553 11.13 -21.74 4.87
N ASP A 554 12.27 -22.01 4.25
CA ASP A 554 13.35 -22.82 4.82
C ASP A 554 14.54 -21.92 5.16
N PRO A 555 14.78 -21.66 6.46
CA PRO A 555 15.91 -20.84 6.90
C PRO A 555 17.28 -21.39 6.48
N SER A 556 17.42 -22.71 6.27
CA SER A 556 18.70 -23.34 5.95
C SER A 556 19.14 -23.05 4.52
N SER A 557 18.22 -23.15 3.56
CA SER A 557 18.44 -22.80 2.16
C SER A 557 18.23 -21.31 1.86
N LYS A 558 17.69 -20.55 2.83
CA LYS A 558 17.24 -19.16 2.68
C LYS A 558 16.22 -19.00 1.54
N GLY A 559 15.43 -20.03 1.30
CA GLY A 559 14.53 -20.13 0.16
C GLY A 559 13.13 -20.60 0.55
N TRP A 560 12.25 -20.65 -0.45
CA TRP A 560 10.91 -21.20 -0.31
C TRP A 560 10.90 -22.63 -0.82
N ARG A 561 10.24 -23.53 -0.09
CA ARG A 561 10.04 -24.92 -0.50
C ARG A 561 8.57 -25.20 -0.70
N GLU A 562 8.24 -25.94 -1.75
CA GLU A 562 6.88 -26.45 -1.93
C GLU A 562 6.60 -27.58 -0.92
N VAL A 563 5.47 -27.46 -0.22
CA VAL A 563 4.95 -28.43 0.73
C VAL A 563 4.05 -29.42 -0.03
N GLY A 564 4.65 -30.50 -0.52
CA GLY A 564 3.91 -31.58 -1.18
C GLY A 564 3.06 -32.43 -0.22
N ASN A 565 3.53 -32.64 1.00
CA ASN A 565 2.87 -33.46 2.02
C ASN A 565 2.78 -32.70 3.36
N LEU A 566 1.57 -32.34 3.80
CA LEU A 566 1.37 -31.59 5.06
C LEU A 566 1.88 -32.37 6.27
N SER A 567 1.72 -33.70 6.30
CA SER A 567 2.26 -34.53 7.40
C SER A 567 3.78 -34.47 7.54
N SER A 568 4.52 -34.00 6.53
CA SER A 568 5.97 -33.78 6.65
C SER A 568 6.34 -32.59 7.51
N LEU A 569 5.40 -31.65 7.69
CA LEU A 569 5.57 -30.49 8.58
C LEU A 569 5.22 -30.80 10.04
N MET A 570 4.68 -32.00 10.30
CA MET A 570 4.18 -32.41 11.61
C MET A 570 5.19 -33.26 12.39
N ARG A 571 6.39 -33.48 11.85
CA ARG A 571 7.38 -34.45 12.36
C ARG A 571 8.51 -33.81 13.13
#